data_AF-A0A1F6H7G3-F1
#
_entry.id   AF-A0A1F6H7G3-F1
#
_cell.length_a   1.000
_cell.length_b   1.000
_cell.length_c   1.000
_cell.angle_alpha   90.00
_cell.angle_beta   90.00
_cell.angle_gamma   90.00
#
_symmetry.space_group_name_H-M   'P 1'
#
loop_
_entity.id
_entity.type
_entity.pdbx_description
1 polymer ?
#
loop_
_entity_poly.entity_id
_entity_poly.type
_entity_poly.pdbx_seq_one_letter_code
_entity_poly.pdbx_strand_id
1 'polypeptide(L)'
;MITPILDSLSKPGGGHEFFGTGGAGHFVKMVHNGIEYPIMQALGEGFGVLANSSYNFDLVKIAKLYQKGTLVAGFMLDRTVEALLNDPKLSRIAGVIGSASPEARWTVEEAKKLKQPVESIAQAIDFRKRSETEKQVQGSFAAKLVGALRIAFGGHSVRQTQDKEVKRK
;
A
#
# COMPACT_ATOMS: atom_id res chain seq x y z
N MET A 1 14.71 32.49 2.92
CA MET A 1 15.33 31.21 2.50
C MET A 1 14.92 30.16 3.52
N ILE A 2 14.16 29.13 3.13
CA ILE A 2 13.61 28.13 4.09
C ILE A 2 14.47 26.86 4.20
N THR A 3 15.53 26.75 3.40
CA THR A 3 16.42 25.59 3.32
C THR A 3 16.90 25.06 4.68
N PRO A 4 17.36 25.89 5.63
CA PRO A 4 17.81 25.36 6.93
C PRO A 4 16.71 24.63 7.72
N ILE A 5 15.45 25.06 7.57
CA ILE A 5 14.30 24.40 8.21
C ILE A 5 14.04 23.06 7.52
N LEU A 6 14.07 23.03 6.19
CA LEU A 6 13.87 21.79 5.42
C LEU A 6 15.01 20.78 5.67
N ASP A 7 16.26 21.24 5.73
CA ASP A 7 17.41 20.42 6.11
C ASP A 7 17.20 19.79 7.50
N SER A 8 16.72 20.58 8.46
CA SER A 8 16.41 20.09 9.80
C SER A 8 15.28 19.05 9.80
N LEU A 9 14.22 19.27 9.02
CA LEU A 9 13.08 18.35 8.94
C LEU A 9 13.40 17.05 8.18
N SER A 10 14.37 17.08 7.26
CA SER A 10 14.74 15.93 6.43
C SER A 10 15.71 14.96 7.11
N LYS A 11 16.36 15.34 8.21
CA LYS A 11 17.26 14.43 8.94
C LYS A 11 16.50 13.26 9.60
N PRO A 12 17.13 12.09 9.77
CA PRO A 12 18.52 11.76 9.41
C PRO A 12 18.73 11.21 7.99
N GLY A 13 17.67 10.80 7.29
CA GLY A 13 17.79 10.07 6.02
C GLY A 13 16.76 10.43 4.96
N GLY A 14 16.02 11.51 5.15
CA GLY A 14 15.14 12.10 4.16
C GLY A 14 15.87 13.12 3.27
N GLY A 15 15.10 13.83 2.46
CA GLY A 15 15.61 14.89 1.60
C GLY A 15 14.50 15.87 1.21
N HIS A 16 14.91 17.00 0.63
CA HIS A 16 14.00 17.97 0.04
C HIS A 16 14.65 18.55 -1.23
N GLU A 17 13.81 18.98 -2.16
CA GLU A 17 14.25 19.59 -3.43
C GLU A 17 13.16 20.57 -3.91
N PHE A 18 13.57 21.59 -4.67
CA PHE A 18 12.68 22.56 -5.27
C PHE A 18 12.18 22.09 -6.65
N PHE A 19 10.87 21.83 -6.75
CA PHE A 19 10.23 21.32 -7.97
C PHE A 19 9.58 22.41 -8.84
N GLY A 20 9.75 23.70 -8.51
CA GLY A 20 9.19 24.83 -9.25
C GLY A 20 8.15 25.63 -8.47
N THR A 21 7.58 26.64 -9.14
CA THR A 21 6.62 27.58 -8.55
C THR A 21 5.20 27.02 -8.48
N GLY A 22 4.35 27.65 -7.66
CA GLY A 22 2.94 27.26 -7.54
C GLY A 22 2.76 25.91 -6.86
N GLY A 23 1.91 25.05 -7.42
CA GLY A 23 1.55 23.74 -6.85
C GLY A 23 2.50 22.58 -7.18
N ALA A 24 3.67 22.83 -7.78
CA ALA A 24 4.53 21.78 -8.34
C ALA A 24 4.94 20.69 -7.33
N GLY A 25 5.33 21.09 -6.10
CA GLY A 25 5.67 20.11 -5.04
C GLY A 25 4.47 19.25 -4.62
N HIS A 26 3.27 19.83 -4.53
CA HIS A 26 2.05 19.06 -4.25
C HIS A 26 1.68 18.12 -5.40
N PHE A 27 1.92 18.53 -6.65
CA PHE A 27 1.72 17.69 -7.81
C PHE A 27 2.63 16.46 -7.80
N VAL A 28 3.93 16.66 -7.51
CA VAL A 28 4.89 15.55 -7.33
C VAL A 28 4.44 14.60 -6.23
N LYS A 29 3.97 15.13 -5.09
CA LYS A 29 3.46 14.29 -4.00
C LYS A 29 2.18 13.54 -4.35
N MET A 30 1.27 14.17 -5.11
CA MET A 30 0.07 13.52 -5.60
C MET A 30 0.43 12.28 -6.43
N VAL A 31 1.33 12.44 -7.42
CA VAL A 31 1.79 11.33 -8.28
C VAL A 31 2.53 10.26 -7.46
N HIS A 32 3.36 10.65 -6.50
CA HIS A 32 4.01 9.72 -5.56
C HIS A 32 2.97 8.82 -4.86
N ASN A 33 1.90 9.41 -4.31
CA ASN A 33 0.80 8.65 -3.70
C ASN A 33 0.12 7.70 -4.69
N GLY A 34 0.02 8.08 -5.97
CA GLY A 34 -0.45 7.18 -7.03
C GLY A 34 0.49 5.98 -7.26
N ILE A 35 1.81 6.19 -7.27
CA ILE A 35 2.82 5.13 -7.50
C ILE A 35 2.85 4.09 -6.37
N GLU A 36 2.62 4.51 -5.12
CA GLU A 36 2.60 3.59 -3.97
C GLU A 36 1.56 2.47 -4.09
N TYR A 37 0.44 2.74 -4.76
CA TYR A 37 -0.70 1.83 -4.83
C TYR A 37 -0.39 0.53 -5.58
N PRO A 38 0.10 0.57 -6.83
CA PRO A 38 0.50 -0.64 -7.53
C PRO A 38 1.66 -1.38 -6.86
N ILE A 39 2.56 -0.69 -6.13
CA ILE A 39 3.62 -1.36 -5.35
C ILE A 39 3.01 -2.25 -4.25
N MET A 40 2.10 -1.70 -3.45
CA MET A 40 1.37 -2.48 -2.45
C MET A 40 0.57 -3.62 -3.09
N GLN A 41 -0.09 -3.33 -4.20
CA GLN A 41 -0.95 -4.27 -4.89
C GLN A 41 -0.14 -5.46 -5.44
N ALA A 42 0.99 -5.21 -6.09
CA ALA A 42 1.86 -6.25 -6.63
C ALA A 42 2.42 -7.17 -5.53
N LEU A 43 2.81 -6.60 -4.37
CA LEU A 43 3.19 -7.40 -3.20
C LEU A 43 2.02 -8.25 -2.70
N GLY A 44 0.83 -7.65 -2.57
CA GLY A 44 -0.39 -8.36 -2.19
C GLY A 44 -0.72 -9.55 -3.08
N GLU A 45 -0.75 -9.32 -4.39
CA GLU A 45 -1.07 -10.33 -5.40
C GLU A 45 -0.02 -11.42 -5.47
N GLY A 46 1.27 -11.06 -5.51
CA GLY A 46 2.37 -12.02 -5.58
C GLY A 46 2.41 -12.96 -4.38
N PHE A 47 2.30 -12.41 -3.16
CA PHE A 47 2.19 -13.26 -1.96
C PHE A 47 0.87 -14.04 -1.90
N GLY A 48 -0.20 -13.51 -2.50
CA GLY A 48 -1.45 -14.25 -2.65
C GLY A 48 -1.29 -15.49 -3.53
N VAL A 49 -0.52 -15.42 -4.61
CA VAL A 49 -0.18 -16.59 -5.42
C VAL A 49 0.63 -17.61 -4.61
N LEU A 50 1.66 -17.15 -3.89
CA LEU A 50 2.49 -18.02 -3.05
C LEU A 50 1.67 -18.73 -1.96
N ALA A 51 0.79 -17.99 -1.28
CA ALA A 51 -0.06 -18.48 -0.21
C ALA A 51 -1.09 -19.53 -0.67
N ASN A 52 -1.55 -19.44 -1.92
CA ASN A 52 -2.54 -20.35 -2.50
C ASN A 52 -1.93 -21.41 -3.44
N SER A 53 -0.60 -21.47 -3.53
CA SER A 53 0.08 -22.47 -4.34
C SER A 53 -0.10 -23.87 -3.75
N SER A 54 0.18 -24.91 -4.55
CA SER A 54 0.19 -26.30 -4.07
C SER A 54 1.34 -26.61 -3.10
N TYR A 55 2.27 -25.67 -2.90
CA TYR A 55 3.42 -25.83 -2.03
C TYR A 55 3.14 -25.27 -0.63
N ASN A 56 3.65 -25.95 0.39
CA ASN A 56 3.55 -25.50 1.78
C ASN A 56 4.69 -24.53 2.13
N PHE A 57 4.64 -23.31 1.58
CA PHE A 57 5.69 -22.31 1.78
C PHE A 57 5.63 -21.62 3.15
N ASP A 58 6.81 -21.32 3.69
CA ASP A 58 6.99 -20.33 4.75
C ASP A 58 7.11 -18.93 4.12
N LEU A 59 6.01 -18.19 4.11
CA LEU A 59 5.94 -16.86 3.48
C LEU A 59 6.87 -15.85 4.16
N VAL A 60 7.16 -16.00 5.45
CA VAL A 60 8.10 -15.12 6.17
C VAL A 60 9.51 -15.34 5.64
N LYS A 61 9.93 -16.60 5.45
CA LYS A 61 11.24 -16.91 4.85
C LYS A 61 11.37 -16.36 3.44
N ILE A 62 10.31 -16.48 2.62
CA ILE A 62 10.32 -15.91 1.26
C ILE A 62 10.45 -14.39 1.31
N ALA A 63 9.68 -13.72 2.16
CA ALA A 63 9.75 -12.27 2.30
C ALA A 63 11.15 -11.79 2.74
N LYS A 64 11.77 -12.48 3.71
CA LYS A 64 13.15 -12.20 4.14
C LYS A 64 14.19 -12.49 3.07
N LEU A 65 13.96 -13.49 2.23
CA LEU A 65 14.82 -13.78 1.08
C LEU A 65 14.75 -12.66 0.05
N TYR A 66 13.54 -12.18 -0.27
CA TYR A 66 13.33 -11.09 -1.22
C TYR A 66 13.95 -9.76 -0.78
N GLN A 67 14.23 -9.56 0.52
CA GLN A 67 14.94 -8.36 0.99
C GLN A 67 16.40 -8.29 0.50
N LYS A 68 16.96 -9.39 -0.01
CA LYS A 68 18.38 -9.49 -0.33
C LYS A 68 18.62 -9.46 -1.84
N GLY A 69 19.07 -8.30 -2.34
CA GLY A 69 19.56 -8.17 -3.72
C GLY A 69 18.48 -8.34 -4.80
N THR A 70 17.20 -8.10 -4.47
CA THR A 70 16.11 -8.16 -5.45
C THR A 70 15.54 -6.78 -5.76
N LEU A 71 14.89 -6.66 -6.92
CA LEU A 71 14.21 -5.42 -7.33
C LEU A 71 13.07 -5.03 -6.38
N VAL A 72 12.47 -6.00 -5.69
CA VAL A 72 11.34 -5.76 -4.77
C VAL A 72 11.80 -5.52 -3.33
N ALA A 73 13.11 -5.49 -3.08
CA ALA A 73 13.65 -5.13 -1.77
C ALA A 73 13.35 -3.67 -1.40
N GLY A 74 13.39 -3.37 -0.11
CA GLY A 74 13.23 -2.02 0.43
C GLY A 74 11.97 -1.85 1.29
N PHE A 75 11.60 -0.60 1.51
CA PHE A 75 10.69 -0.20 2.58
C PHE A 75 9.39 -1.03 2.66
N MET A 76 8.69 -1.21 1.53
CA MET A 76 7.40 -1.91 1.54
C MET A 76 7.54 -3.41 1.80
N LEU A 77 8.62 -4.03 1.31
CA LEU A 77 8.90 -5.43 1.61
C LEU A 77 9.33 -5.62 3.08
N ASP A 78 10.02 -4.65 3.68
CA ASP A 78 10.30 -4.66 5.12
C ASP A 78 9.00 -4.66 5.93
N ARG A 79 8.04 -3.81 5.55
CA ARG A 79 6.69 -3.82 6.14
C ARG A 79 5.95 -5.15 5.88
N THR A 80 6.16 -5.78 4.71
CA THR A 80 5.61 -7.13 4.43
C THR A 80 6.16 -8.16 5.39
N VAL A 81 7.48 -8.16 5.65
CA VAL A 81 8.11 -9.08 6.61
C VAL A 81 7.52 -8.87 8.01
N GLU A 82 7.39 -7.62 8.45
CA GLU A 82 6.77 -7.30 9.75
C GLU A 82 5.32 -7.79 9.85
N ALA A 83 4.51 -7.56 8.82
CA ALA A 83 3.13 -8.01 8.78
C ALA A 83 3.03 -9.55 8.90
N LEU A 84 3.86 -10.27 8.14
CA LEU A 84 3.87 -11.73 8.14
C LEU A 84 4.48 -12.34 9.41
N LEU A 85 5.45 -11.68 10.04
CA LEU A 85 5.96 -12.11 11.36
C LEU A 85 4.88 -12.05 12.44
N ASN A 86 4.01 -11.05 12.38
CA ASN A 86 2.92 -10.87 13.34
C ASN A 86 1.74 -11.82 13.09
N ASP A 87 1.37 -12.04 11.82
CA ASP A 87 0.29 -12.95 11.42
C ASP A 87 0.59 -13.56 10.04
N PRO A 88 1.26 -14.73 9.98
CA PRO A 88 1.67 -15.34 8.71
C PRO A 88 0.50 -15.66 7.76
N LYS A 89 -0.72 -15.82 8.29
CA LYS A 89 -1.93 -16.11 7.52
C LYS A 89 -2.80 -14.87 7.31
N LEU A 90 -2.41 -13.73 7.88
CA LEU A 90 -3.18 -12.47 7.89
C LEU A 90 -4.63 -12.67 8.34
N SER A 91 -4.86 -13.64 9.22
CA SER A 91 -6.17 -14.06 9.73
C SER A 91 -6.93 -12.96 10.49
N ARG A 92 -6.23 -11.98 11.04
CA ARG A 92 -6.81 -10.86 11.81
C ARG A 92 -7.31 -9.70 10.94
N ILE A 93 -6.93 -9.66 9.66
CA ILE A 93 -7.28 -8.59 8.74
C ILE A 93 -8.52 -8.98 7.94
N ALA A 94 -9.56 -8.14 7.96
CA ALA A 94 -10.82 -8.43 7.27
C ALA A 94 -10.73 -8.32 5.73
N GLY A 95 -9.66 -7.72 5.21
CA GLY A 95 -9.46 -7.48 3.77
C GLY A 95 -10.31 -6.35 3.20
N VAL A 96 -10.97 -5.56 4.05
CA VAL A 96 -11.58 -4.27 3.67
C VAL A 96 -10.50 -3.20 3.81
N ILE A 97 -9.88 -2.83 2.69
CA ILE A 97 -8.73 -1.90 2.68
C ILE A 97 -9.18 -0.45 2.96
N GLY A 98 -10.40 -0.13 2.53
CA GLY A 98 -10.98 1.22 2.55
C GLY A 98 -10.62 2.03 1.31
N SER A 99 -11.28 3.19 1.20
CA SER A 99 -11.22 4.01 0.00
C SER A 99 -9.81 4.53 -0.24
N ALA A 100 -9.47 4.67 -1.53
CA ALA A 100 -8.24 5.34 -1.94
C ALA A 100 -8.20 6.77 -1.40
N SER A 101 -7.02 7.24 -1.01
CA SER A 101 -6.84 8.64 -0.66
C SER A 101 -7.27 9.53 -1.83
N PRO A 102 -7.77 10.75 -1.58
CA PRO A 102 -8.09 11.69 -2.64
C PRO A 102 -6.95 11.88 -3.64
N GLU A 103 -5.71 11.94 -3.15
CA GLU A 103 -4.49 12.16 -3.95
C GLU A 103 -4.24 11.05 -4.98
N ALA A 104 -4.45 9.78 -4.62
CA ALA A 104 -4.30 8.68 -5.57
C ALA A 104 -5.37 8.74 -6.67
N ARG A 105 -6.60 9.15 -6.33
CA ARG A 105 -7.67 9.37 -7.32
C ARG A 105 -7.35 10.56 -8.24
N TRP A 106 -6.89 11.67 -7.67
CA TRP A 106 -6.48 12.84 -8.44
C TRP A 106 -5.36 12.52 -9.44
N THR A 107 -4.44 11.61 -9.10
CA THR A 107 -3.43 11.13 -10.05
C THR A 107 -4.04 10.52 -11.31
N VAL A 108 -5.03 9.65 -11.15
CA VAL A 108 -5.72 9.00 -12.30
C VAL A 108 -6.57 9.99 -13.07
N GLU A 109 -7.26 10.91 -12.38
CA GLU A 109 -8.05 11.96 -13.02
C GLU A 109 -7.18 12.92 -13.84
N GLU A 110 -6.03 13.30 -13.30
CA GLU A 110 -5.09 14.18 -13.99
C GLU A 110 -4.42 13.50 -15.17
N ALA A 111 -4.01 12.24 -15.02
CA ALA A 111 -3.49 11.44 -16.13
C ALA A 111 -4.46 11.37 -17.32
N LYS A 112 -5.78 11.28 -17.06
CA LYS A 112 -6.80 11.32 -18.12
C LYS A 112 -6.82 12.66 -18.86
N LYS A 113 -6.73 13.79 -18.15
CA LYS A 113 -6.67 15.13 -18.78
C LYS A 113 -5.42 15.27 -19.63
N LEU A 114 -4.29 14.75 -19.14
CA LEU A 114 -3.00 14.75 -19.82
C LEU A 114 -2.90 13.69 -20.94
N LYS A 115 -3.92 12.84 -21.10
CA LYS A 115 -3.93 11.71 -22.05
C LYS A 115 -2.76 10.73 -21.82
N GLN A 116 -2.35 10.56 -20.56
CA GLN A 116 -1.29 9.63 -20.16
C GLN A 116 -1.89 8.30 -19.67
N PRO A 117 -1.47 7.14 -20.20
CA PRO A 117 -1.88 5.84 -19.69
C PRO A 117 -1.32 5.58 -18.28
N VAL A 118 -2.18 5.12 -17.37
CA VAL A 118 -1.85 4.82 -15.96
C VAL A 118 -2.60 3.57 -15.44
N GLU A 119 -2.56 2.49 -16.22
CA GLU A 119 -3.36 1.28 -16.02
C GLU A 119 -3.11 0.64 -14.65
N SER A 120 -1.84 0.47 -14.25
CA SER A 120 -1.49 -0.19 -12.99
C SER A 120 -1.99 0.60 -11.77
N ILE A 121 -1.89 1.93 -11.81
CA ILE A 121 -2.38 2.80 -10.74
C ILE A 121 -3.92 2.72 -10.67
N ALA A 122 -4.58 2.82 -11.83
CA ALA A 122 -6.04 2.75 -11.90
C ALA A 122 -6.58 1.40 -11.41
N GLN A 123 -5.97 0.28 -11.81
CA GLN A 123 -6.36 -1.05 -11.37
C GLN A 123 -6.12 -1.27 -9.87
N ALA A 124 -5.00 -0.80 -9.32
CA ALA A 124 -4.73 -0.87 -7.89
C ALA A 124 -5.76 -0.07 -7.07
N ILE A 125 -6.21 1.08 -7.57
CA ILE A 125 -7.29 1.87 -6.93
C ILE A 125 -8.64 1.14 -7.05
N ASP A 126 -8.94 0.55 -8.20
CA ASP A 126 -10.17 -0.21 -8.41
C ASP A 126 -10.26 -1.42 -7.47
N PHE A 127 -9.16 -2.17 -7.33
CA PHE A 127 -9.09 -3.29 -6.38
C PHE A 127 -9.46 -2.88 -4.95
N ARG A 128 -9.04 -1.68 -4.51
CA ARG A 128 -9.43 -1.17 -3.19
C ARG A 128 -10.91 -0.88 -3.08
N LYS A 129 -11.51 -0.28 -4.11
CA LYS A 129 -12.97 -0.05 -4.15
C LYS A 129 -13.73 -1.37 -4.08
N ARG A 130 -13.32 -2.35 -4.88
CA ARG A 130 -13.91 -3.70 -4.88
C ARG A 130 -13.78 -4.37 -3.52
N SER A 131 -12.69 -4.15 -2.79
CA SER A 131 -12.52 -4.67 -1.42
C SER A 131 -13.60 -4.17 -0.43
N GLU A 132 -14.29 -3.07 -0.72
CA GLU A 132 -15.36 -2.57 0.16
C GLU A 132 -16.65 -3.35 0.04
N THR A 133 -16.95 -3.89 -1.15
CA THR A 133 -18.25 -4.49 -1.48
C THR A 133 -18.17 -5.97 -1.82
N GLU A 134 -17.05 -6.44 -2.38
CA GLU A 134 -16.90 -7.81 -2.87
C GLU A 134 -16.25 -8.72 -1.82
N LYS A 135 -17.03 -9.66 -1.28
CA LYS A 135 -16.55 -10.65 -0.29
C LYS A 135 -15.40 -11.52 -0.80
N GLN A 136 -15.38 -11.82 -2.10
CA GLN A 136 -14.30 -12.59 -2.72
C GLN A 136 -12.96 -11.83 -2.66
N VAL A 137 -12.99 -10.52 -2.91
CA VAL A 137 -11.80 -9.67 -2.79
C VAL A 137 -11.39 -9.56 -1.32
N GLN A 138 -12.32 -9.31 -0.40
CA GLN A 138 -12.06 -9.25 1.05
C GLN A 138 -11.40 -10.52 1.60
N GLY A 139 -11.85 -11.69 1.13
CA GLY A 139 -11.31 -12.98 1.54
C GLY A 139 -9.89 -13.24 1.02
N SER A 140 -9.46 -12.52 -0.03
CA SER A 140 -8.18 -12.75 -0.68
C SER A 140 -7.00 -12.39 0.21
N PHE A 141 -5.92 -13.16 0.08
CA PHE A 141 -4.66 -12.85 0.75
C PHE A 141 -4.12 -11.47 0.31
N ALA A 142 -4.30 -11.13 -0.97
CA ALA A 142 -3.89 -9.84 -1.51
C ALA A 142 -4.54 -8.66 -0.78
N ALA A 143 -5.87 -8.68 -0.61
CA ALA A 143 -6.56 -7.60 0.09
C ALA A 143 -6.14 -7.49 1.56
N LYS A 144 -5.90 -8.63 2.22
CA LYS A 144 -5.41 -8.66 3.60
C LYS A 144 -3.99 -8.11 3.73
N LEU A 145 -3.09 -8.46 2.81
CA LEU A 145 -1.71 -7.98 2.85
C LEU A 145 -1.65 -6.48 2.52
N VAL A 146 -2.38 -6.02 1.51
CA VAL A 146 -2.49 -4.57 1.21
C VAL A 146 -3.08 -3.82 2.40
N GLY A 147 -4.10 -4.38 3.06
CA GLY A 147 -4.64 -3.84 4.30
C GLY A 147 -3.60 -3.73 5.41
N ALA A 148 -2.80 -4.78 5.64
CA ALA A 148 -1.73 -4.78 6.63
C ALA A 148 -0.63 -3.75 6.32
N LEU A 149 -0.21 -3.65 5.05
CA LEU A 149 0.79 -2.68 4.61
C LEU A 149 0.31 -1.23 4.78
N ARG A 150 -0.99 -0.98 4.61
CA ARG A 150 -1.59 0.34 4.86
C ARG A 150 -1.52 0.75 6.33
N ILE A 151 -1.61 -0.20 7.26
CA ILE A 151 -1.41 0.07 8.71
C ILE A 151 0.06 0.43 8.96
N ALA A 152 0.96 -0.42 8.46
CA ALA A 152 2.39 -0.32 8.76
C ALA A 152 3.05 0.93 8.15
N PHE A 153 2.54 1.42 7.01
CA PHE A 153 3.04 2.62 6.35
C PHE A 153 2.27 3.90 6.71
N GLY A 154 0.95 3.83 6.89
CA GLY A 154 0.10 5.02 7.02
C GLY A 154 -0.44 5.30 8.42
N GLY A 155 -0.27 4.39 9.38
CA GLY A 155 -0.94 4.49 10.69
C GLY A 155 -2.48 4.47 10.60
N HIS A 156 -3.03 4.08 9.45
CA HIS A 156 -4.47 4.08 9.23
C HIS A 156 -5.13 2.90 9.95
N SER A 157 -6.27 3.15 10.59
CA SER A 157 -7.11 2.09 11.16
C SER A 157 -7.70 1.20 10.06
N VAL A 158 -7.71 -0.11 10.31
CA VAL A 158 -8.33 -1.12 9.44
C VAL A 158 -9.35 -1.90 10.27
N ARG A 159 -10.43 -2.33 9.62
CA ARG A 159 -11.44 -3.16 10.24
C ARG A 159 -10.85 -4.52 10.58
N GLN A 160 -10.86 -4.87 11.86
CA GLN A 160 -10.45 -6.20 12.29
C GLN A 160 -11.57 -7.20 12.04
N THR A 161 -11.22 -8.48 11.94
CA THR A 161 -12.23 -9.55 11.77
C THR A 161 -13.24 -9.62 12.92
N GLN A 162 -12.91 -9.05 14.10
CA GLN A 162 -13.77 -8.97 15.28
C GLN A 162 -14.70 -7.74 15.36
N ASP A 163 -14.67 -6.80 14.40
CA ASP A 163 -15.54 -5.59 14.42
C ASP A 163 -16.99 -5.85 13.96
N LYS A 164 -17.54 -7.03 14.30
CA LYS A 164 -18.97 -7.35 14.12
C LYS A 164 -19.73 -7.11 15.42
N GLU A 165 -20.48 -6.02 15.44
CA GLU A 165 -21.60 -5.69 16.34
C GLU A 165 -21.40 -5.95 17.85
N VAL A 166 -20.94 -4.94 18.58
CA VAL A 166 -21.46 -4.73 19.94
C VAL A 166 -22.79 -3.99 19.79
N LYS A 167 -23.89 -4.75 19.67
CA LYS A 167 -25.23 -4.18 19.93
C LYS A 167 -25.26 -3.77 21.38
N ARG A 168 -25.25 -2.45 21.63
CA ARG A 168 -25.59 -1.90 22.95
C ARG A 168 -27.04 -2.33 23.26
N LYS A 169 -27.19 -3.18 24.28
CA LYS A 169 -28.46 -3.38 24.98
C LYS A 169 -28.74 -2.16 25.85
#